data_AF-A0A9Q3K711-F1
#
_entry.id   AF-A0A9Q3K711-F1
#
_cell.length_a   1.000
_cell.length_b   1.000
_cell.length_c   1.000
_cell.angle_alpha   90.00
_cell.angle_beta   90.00
_cell.angle_gamma   90.00
#
_symmetry.space_group_name_H-M   'P 1'
#
loop_
_entity.id
_entity.type
_entity.pdbx_description
1 polymer ?
#
loop_
_entity_poly.entity_id
_entity_poly.type
_entity_poly.pdbx_seq_one_letter_code
_entity_poly.pdbx_strand_id
1 'polypeptide(L)'
;MLALILHFIMWLYYVCGISRQNCRKSRDMLVHIIQLLTQKNHHSQINTSSLPCNIHTISKKLKLDFTIDQHVCCRCCYSLYNAEVTPEDCTYKPTIASNQCYNKLYSPAKIHPLPYLQFTTTLASHHWRQRICQIQLPGNQRICIPQAKVISQPIHSWIPCLLSIPGIEEGIEEWKFKLTSLQGSILFDVAQGCVWNAIISNSSTNNPLELGFGLFVDWFNFKGNKIAGKQLSMGIIVLYCLNLPPRKIFQPKFTCLAGAIPSPNQPDMITINNVMKPLVAELKQLKNGITVCTPNYPHGQKVIVKLVALIGDIVATHKAGGFISHSAKRFCSWCEIQDNKRVDLKIGKLCARNTVLAESH
;
A
#
# COMPACT_ATOMS: atom_id res chain seq x y z
N MET A 1 30.81 28.16 -13.10
CA MET A 1 29.74 27.69 -12.20
C MET A 1 28.36 27.72 -12.86
N LEU A 2 27.86 28.88 -13.30
CA LEU A 2 26.58 29.00 -14.04
C LEU A 2 26.50 28.08 -15.27
N ALA A 3 27.58 27.97 -16.04
CA ALA A 3 27.65 27.05 -17.17
C ALA A 3 27.44 25.58 -16.76
N LEU A 4 27.98 25.12 -15.63
CA LEU A 4 27.82 23.75 -15.15
C LEU A 4 26.37 23.48 -14.71
N ILE A 5 25.74 24.45 -14.04
CA ILE A 5 24.32 24.38 -13.68
C ILE A 5 23.47 24.27 -14.95
N LEU A 6 23.77 25.07 -15.98
CA LEU A 6 23.05 25.02 -17.25
C LEU A 6 23.20 23.66 -17.94
N HIS A 7 24.41 23.11 -18.04
CA HIS A 7 24.62 21.77 -18.62
C HIS A 7 23.89 20.68 -17.84
N PHE A 8 23.89 20.75 -16.51
CA PHE A 8 23.16 19.79 -15.66
C PHE A 8 21.63 19.89 -15.84
N ILE A 9 21.08 21.10 -15.87
CA ILE A 9 19.64 21.31 -16.10
C ILE A 9 19.23 20.88 -17.52
N MET A 10 20.08 21.12 -18.52
CA MET A 10 19.89 20.64 -19.88
C MET A 10 19.87 19.10 -19.93
N TRP A 11 20.79 18.44 -19.22
CA TRP A 11 20.80 16.98 -19.10
C TRP A 11 19.53 16.46 -18.41
N LEU A 12 19.09 17.07 -17.31
CA LEU A 12 17.84 16.69 -16.63
C LEU A 12 16.61 16.83 -17.54
N TYR A 13 16.57 17.88 -18.38
CA TYR A 13 15.43 18.14 -19.25
C TYR A 13 15.43 17.21 -20.47
N TYR A 14 16.55 17.14 -21.21
CA TYR A 14 16.63 16.42 -22.48
C TYR A 14 16.91 14.91 -22.34
N VAL A 15 17.68 14.51 -21.33
CA VAL A 15 18.06 13.10 -21.14
C VAL A 15 17.19 12.42 -20.09
N CYS A 16 16.88 13.09 -18.98
CA CYS A 16 16.05 12.51 -17.91
C CYS A 16 14.55 12.80 -18.04
N GLY A 17 14.13 13.61 -19.03
CA GLY A 17 12.72 13.89 -19.30
C GLY A 17 11.99 14.65 -18.18
N ILE A 18 12.72 15.40 -17.35
CA ILE A 18 12.14 16.14 -16.22
C ILE A 18 11.38 17.37 -16.72
N SER A 19 10.21 17.67 -16.12
CA SER A 19 9.40 18.82 -16.51
C SER A 19 10.13 20.16 -16.28
N ARG A 20 9.80 21.18 -17.09
CA ARG A 20 10.40 22.53 -16.96
C ARG A 20 10.24 23.11 -15.56
N GLN A 21 9.11 22.86 -14.89
CA GLN A 21 8.86 23.34 -13.53
C GLN A 21 9.81 22.70 -12.51
N ASN A 22 10.06 21.40 -12.63
CA ASN A 22 10.99 20.69 -11.76
C ASN A 22 12.44 21.06 -12.06
N CYS A 23 12.81 21.29 -13.33
CA CYS A 23 14.11 21.85 -13.70
C CYS A 23 14.36 23.23 -13.06
N ARG A 24 13.35 24.11 -12.98
CA ARG A 24 13.47 25.40 -12.28
C ARG A 24 13.74 25.20 -10.78
N LYS A 25 12.96 24.33 -10.12
CA LYS A 25 13.18 23.98 -8.70
C LYS A 25 14.58 23.44 -8.45
N SER A 26 15.07 22.53 -9.31
CA SER A 26 16.43 21.97 -9.19
C SER A 26 17.52 23.04 -9.36
N ARG A 27 17.36 23.97 -10.31
CA ARG A 27 18.28 25.11 -10.47
C ARG A 27 18.31 25.98 -9.22
N ASP A 28 17.14 26.34 -8.70
CA ASP A 28 17.03 27.25 -7.55
C ASP A 28 17.64 26.62 -6.29
N MET A 29 17.41 25.32 -6.10
CA MET A 29 18.03 24.55 -5.01
C MET A 29 19.55 24.45 -5.15
N LEU A 30 20.07 24.21 -6.36
CA LEU A 30 21.51 24.21 -6.62
C LEU A 30 22.16 25.57 -6.35
N VAL A 31 21.53 26.66 -6.78
CA VAL A 31 22.00 28.03 -6.52
C VAL A 31 21.99 28.30 -5.02
N HIS A 32 20.93 27.92 -4.30
CA HIS A 32 20.84 28.08 -2.85
C HIS A 32 21.91 27.28 -2.10
N ILE A 33 22.13 26.01 -2.48
CA ILE A 33 23.20 25.18 -1.91
C ILE A 33 24.56 25.83 -2.15
N ILE A 34 24.82 26.32 -3.36
CA ILE A 34 26.06 27.03 -3.68
C ILE A 34 26.23 28.26 -2.82
N GLN A 35 25.18 29.08 -2.65
CA GLN A 35 25.22 30.27 -1.80
C GLN A 35 25.52 29.93 -0.34
N LEU A 36 24.93 28.85 0.19
CA LEU A 36 25.22 28.36 1.55
C LEU A 36 26.67 27.85 1.68
N LEU A 37 27.21 27.24 0.62
CA LEU A 37 28.59 26.75 0.59
C LEU A 37 29.61 27.89 0.42
N THR A 38 29.30 28.94 -0.35
CA THR A 38 30.19 30.12 -0.46
C THR A 38 30.16 31.01 0.77
N GLN A 39 29.12 30.95 1.61
CA GLN A 39 29.07 31.65 2.90
C GLN A 39 29.90 30.97 3.99
N LYS A 40 30.20 29.67 3.89
CA LYS A 40 31.07 28.95 4.82
C LYS A 40 32.46 28.81 4.17
N ASN A 41 33.44 29.58 4.65
CA ASN A 41 34.85 29.45 4.26
C ASN A 41 35.41 28.06 4.62
N HIS A 42 35.12 27.04 3.81
CA HIS A 42 35.80 25.76 3.85
C HIS A 42 36.01 25.26 2.42
N HIS A 43 37.26 25.38 1.96
CA HIS A 43 37.81 24.49 0.94
C HIS A 43 37.71 23.05 1.47
N SER A 44 36.61 22.38 1.14
CA SER A 44 36.54 20.92 1.22
C SER A 44 36.20 20.44 -0.18
N GLN A 45 37.15 19.73 -0.80
CA GLN A 45 36.84 18.91 -1.97
C GLN A 45 35.71 17.98 -1.56
N ILE A 46 34.51 18.15 -2.15
CA ILE A 46 33.39 17.24 -1.93
C ILE A 46 33.86 15.89 -2.45
N ASN A 47 34.22 15.00 -1.54
CA ASN A 47 34.67 13.65 -1.88
C ASN A 47 33.44 12.86 -2.36
N THR A 48 33.24 12.83 -3.68
CA THR A 48 32.10 12.18 -4.34
C THR A 48 32.01 10.69 -4.07
N SER A 49 33.09 10.05 -3.59
CA SER A 49 33.09 8.67 -3.13
C SER A 49 32.30 8.43 -1.82
N SER A 50 32.01 9.50 -1.06
CA SER A 50 31.18 9.46 0.16
C SER A 50 29.70 9.77 -0.10
N LEU A 51 29.37 10.25 -1.31
CA LEU A 51 27.98 10.54 -1.69
C LEU A 51 27.23 9.21 -1.84
N PRO A 52 26.07 9.03 -1.19
CA PRO A 52 25.34 7.78 -1.30
C PRO A 52 24.82 7.62 -2.74
N CYS A 53 25.31 6.62 -3.46
CA CYS A 53 24.93 6.38 -4.87
C CYS A 53 23.50 5.87 -5.06
N ASN A 54 22.76 5.63 -3.97
CA ASN A 54 21.43 5.03 -4.00
C ASN A 54 20.43 5.97 -3.34
N ILE A 55 19.33 6.25 -4.06
CA ILE A 55 18.21 7.04 -3.55
C ILE A 55 17.66 6.50 -2.23
N HIS A 56 17.67 5.18 -2.01
CA HIS A 56 17.29 4.58 -0.73
C HIS A 56 18.29 4.90 0.39
N THR A 57 19.60 4.91 0.09
CA THR A 57 20.61 5.30 1.08
C THR A 57 20.54 6.80 1.38
N ILE A 58 20.22 7.62 0.37
CA ILE A 58 19.94 9.05 0.53
C ILE A 58 18.68 9.24 1.36
N SER A 59 17.57 8.60 1.00
CA SER A 59 16.30 8.67 1.71
C SER A 59 16.44 8.16 3.15
N LYS A 60 17.15 7.06 3.39
CA LYS A 60 17.47 6.58 4.75
C LYS A 60 18.28 7.58 5.55
N LYS A 61 19.34 8.15 4.96
CA LYS A 61 20.18 9.17 5.61
C LYS A 61 19.41 10.47 5.87
N LEU A 62 18.50 10.84 4.98
CA LEU A 62 17.63 12.02 5.09
C LEU A 62 16.32 11.73 5.84
N LYS A 63 16.12 10.51 6.34
CA LYS A 63 14.87 10.04 6.98
C LYS A 63 13.60 10.28 6.12
N LEU A 64 13.74 10.22 4.80
CA LEU A 64 12.66 10.30 3.82
C LEU A 64 12.04 8.93 3.50
N ASP A 65 12.52 7.85 4.11
CA ASP A 65 12.04 6.50 3.85
C ASP A 65 10.64 6.31 4.44
N PHE A 66 9.72 5.85 3.58
CA PHE A 66 8.48 5.21 4.02
C PHE A 66 8.81 3.78 4.45
N THR A 67 8.30 3.34 5.60
CA THR A 67 8.37 1.93 6.00
C THR A 67 7.57 1.09 4.99
N ILE A 68 8.25 0.15 4.33
CA ILE A 68 7.62 -0.80 3.40
C ILE A 68 7.96 -2.19 3.87
N ASP A 69 6.93 -2.99 4.09
CA ASP A 69 7.04 -4.40 4.40
C ASP A 69 7.00 -5.22 3.11
N GLN A 70 7.86 -6.23 3.04
CA GLN A 70 7.90 -7.18 1.95
C GLN A 70 7.78 -8.59 2.48
N HIS A 71 6.78 -9.32 1.98
CA HIS A 71 6.56 -10.72 2.33
C HIS A 71 6.71 -11.59 1.09
N VAL A 72 7.43 -12.71 1.21
CA VAL A 72 7.42 -13.75 0.18
C VAL A 72 6.03 -14.38 0.18
N CYS A 73 5.43 -14.49 -1.00
CA CYS A 73 4.05 -14.95 -1.17
C CYS A 73 3.99 -16.22 -2.01
N CYS A 74 3.30 -17.25 -1.51
CA CYS A 74 3.00 -18.43 -2.29
C CYS A 74 2.01 -18.11 -3.41
N ARG A 75 2.35 -18.39 -4.67
CA ARG A 75 1.44 -18.13 -5.81
C ARG A 75 0.22 -19.05 -5.88
N CYS A 76 0.20 -20.15 -5.12
CA CYS A 76 -0.90 -21.11 -5.10
C CYS A 76 -1.92 -20.77 -4.00
N CYS A 77 -1.48 -20.62 -2.75
CA CYS A 77 -2.36 -20.41 -1.60
C CYS A 77 -2.28 -19.01 -0.99
N TYR A 78 -1.42 -18.13 -1.51
CA TYR A 78 -1.20 -16.76 -1.03
C TYR A 78 -0.75 -16.63 0.43
N SER A 79 -0.17 -17.68 1.00
CA SER A 79 0.48 -17.60 2.30
C SER A 79 1.72 -16.73 2.26
N LEU A 80 1.87 -15.91 3.30
CA LEU A 80 2.92 -14.90 3.43
C LEU A 80 4.00 -15.37 4.40
N TYR A 81 5.25 -15.12 4.03
CA TYR A 81 6.44 -15.47 4.80
C TYR A 81 7.35 -14.26 4.92
N ASN A 82 8.01 -14.11 6.07
CA ASN A 82 9.05 -13.10 6.23
C ASN A 82 10.29 -13.54 5.43
N ALA A 83 10.84 -12.63 4.62
CA ALA A 83 11.97 -12.89 3.74
C ALA A 83 13.19 -13.51 4.46
N GLU A 84 13.39 -13.24 5.75
CA GLU A 84 14.53 -13.76 6.52
C GLU A 84 14.41 -15.23 6.89
N VAL A 85 13.18 -15.74 7.09
CA VAL A 85 12.91 -17.09 7.62
C VAL A 85 12.00 -17.88 6.67
N THR A 86 12.08 -17.59 5.37
CA THR A 86 11.20 -18.24 4.40
C THR A 86 11.73 -19.64 4.05
N PRO A 87 10.90 -20.69 4.13
CA PRO A 87 11.27 -22.04 3.68
C PRO A 87 11.43 -22.11 2.15
N GLU A 88 12.06 -23.16 1.63
CA GLU A 88 12.14 -23.36 0.17
C GLU A 88 10.76 -23.57 -0.47
N ASP A 89 9.92 -24.37 0.21
CA ASP A 89 8.59 -24.78 -0.21
C ASP A 89 7.53 -24.26 0.76
N CYS A 90 6.35 -23.98 0.22
CA CYS A 90 5.23 -23.49 1.01
C CYS A 90 4.81 -24.51 2.08
N THR A 91 4.76 -24.07 3.34
CA THR A 91 4.38 -24.87 4.50
C THR A 91 2.92 -24.73 4.94
N TYR A 92 2.14 -23.96 4.19
CA TYR A 92 0.74 -23.72 4.52
C TYR A 92 -0.13 -24.98 4.44
N LYS A 93 -0.97 -25.14 5.48
CA LYS A 93 -2.03 -26.12 5.58
C LYS A 93 -3.35 -25.41 5.94
N PRO A 94 -4.40 -25.49 5.09
CA PRO A 94 -5.72 -24.94 5.41
C PRO A 94 -6.30 -25.47 6.74
N THR A 95 -6.16 -26.77 7.00
CA THR A 95 -6.60 -27.46 8.22
C THR A 95 -5.55 -28.49 8.65
N ILE A 96 -5.62 -28.98 9.89
CA ILE A 96 -4.70 -29.99 10.42
C ILE A 96 -4.70 -31.27 9.57
N ALA A 97 -5.87 -31.68 9.08
CA ALA A 97 -6.04 -32.88 8.25
C ALA A 97 -5.71 -32.68 6.76
N SER A 98 -5.56 -31.43 6.31
CA SER A 98 -5.28 -31.13 4.89
C SER A 98 -3.81 -31.33 4.52
N ASN A 99 -3.58 -31.71 3.27
CA ASN A 99 -2.24 -31.73 2.70
C ASN A 99 -1.64 -30.32 2.66
N GLN A 100 -0.34 -30.25 2.88
CA GLN A 100 0.42 -29.01 2.74
C GLN A 100 0.51 -28.60 1.26
N CYS A 101 0.66 -27.29 1.03
CA CYS A 101 0.71 -26.73 -0.32
C CYS A 101 1.94 -27.19 -1.13
N TYR A 102 3.12 -27.27 -0.51
CA TYR A 102 4.40 -27.68 -1.13
C TYR A 102 4.85 -26.89 -2.37
N ASN A 103 4.14 -25.81 -2.74
CA ASN A 103 4.52 -25.01 -3.89
C ASN A 103 5.84 -24.28 -3.63
N LYS A 104 6.78 -24.36 -4.60
CA LYS A 104 8.08 -23.67 -4.55
C LYS A 104 7.88 -22.17 -4.35
N LEU A 105 8.53 -21.60 -3.33
CA LEU A 105 8.47 -20.16 -3.06
C LEU A 105 9.51 -19.38 -3.86
N TYR A 106 10.55 -20.06 -4.32
CA TYR A 106 11.66 -19.50 -5.07
C TYR A 106 11.74 -20.08 -6.48
N SER A 107 12.35 -19.30 -7.37
CA SER A 107 12.77 -19.77 -8.69
C SER A 107 14.27 -19.50 -8.87
N PRO A 108 14.98 -20.35 -9.65
CA PRO A 108 16.36 -20.06 -10.02
C PRO A 108 16.46 -18.68 -10.68
N ALA A 109 17.44 -17.88 -10.29
CA ALA A 109 17.68 -16.60 -10.96
C ALA A 109 18.10 -16.86 -12.41
N LYS A 110 17.31 -16.41 -13.38
CA LYS A 110 17.77 -16.33 -14.77
C LYS A 110 18.76 -15.17 -14.87
N ILE A 111 20.05 -15.47 -14.81
CA ILE A 111 21.10 -14.49 -15.12
C ILE A 111 21.05 -14.30 -16.63
N HIS A 112 20.41 -13.23 -17.10
CA HIS A 112 20.58 -12.80 -18.48
C HIS A 112 21.93 -12.06 -18.54
N PRO A 113 22.96 -12.59 -19.22
CA PRO A 113 24.10 -11.76 -19.58
C PRO A 113 23.56 -10.69 -20.52
N LEU A 114 23.60 -9.42 -20.10
CA LEU A 114 23.24 -8.31 -20.98
C LEU A 114 24.20 -8.36 -22.19
N PRO A 115 23.72 -8.59 -23.42
CA PRO A 115 24.53 -8.35 -24.59
C PRO A 115 24.59 -6.83 -24.75
N TYR A 116 25.79 -6.26 -24.87
CA TYR A 116 26.04 -4.84 -25.13
C TYR A 116 26.25 -3.90 -23.94
N LEU A 117 27.09 -4.30 -22.98
CA LEU A 117 27.94 -3.36 -22.23
C LEU A 117 29.32 -3.99 -22.04
N GLN A 118 30.13 -4.00 -23.10
CA GLN A 118 31.57 -4.16 -22.98
C GLN A 118 32.16 -2.88 -22.41
N PHE A 119 31.99 -2.61 -21.12
CA PHE A 119 32.77 -1.55 -20.46
C PHE A 119 33.13 -1.95 -19.04
N THR A 120 34.43 -2.19 -18.88
CA THR A 120 35.30 -1.92 -17.73
C THR A 120 34.78 -2.26 -16.34
N THR A 121 35.52 -3.16 -15.70
CA THR A 121 35.59 -3.42 -14.26
C THR A 121 35.63 -2.12 -13.44
N THR A 122 34.46 -1.55 -13.19
CA THR A 122 34.24 -0.50 -12.22
C THR A 122 33.13 -0.94 -11.25
N LEU A 123 33.25 -0.49 -10.00
CA LEU A 123 32.44 -0.89 -8.84
C LEU A 123 30.91 -0.87 -9.05
N ALA A 124 30.41 -0.22 -10.08
CA ALA A 124 28.99 -0.20 -10.44
C ALA A 124 28.42 -1.58 -10.81
N SER A 125 29.23 -2.49 -11.35
CA SER A 125 28.81 -3.85 -11.75
C SER A 125 28.53 -4.78 -10.56
N HIS A 126 29.14 -4.53 -9.40
CA HIS A 126 28.86 -5.27 -8.17
C HIS A 126 27.52 -4.90 -7.54
N HIS A 127 27.01 -3.68 -7.75
CA HIS A 127 25.79 -3.21 -7.10
C HIS A 127 24.49 -3.69 -7.77
N TRP A 128 24.49 -3.97 -9.07
CA TRP A 128 23.33 -4.62 -9.72
C TRP A 128 23.08 -6.03 -9.17
N ARG A 129 24.12 -6.73 -8.70
CA ARG A 129 24.01 -8.04 -8.05
C ARG A 129 23.33 -7.95 -6.66
N GLN A 130 23.43 -6.82 -5.96
CA GLN A 130 22.87 -6.64 -4.60
C GLN A 130 21.34 -6.39 -4.55
N ARG A 131 20.68 -6.10 -5.68
CA ARG A 131 19.20 -5.89 -5.71
C ARG A 131 18.40 -7.17 -5.90
N ILE A 132 19.06 -8.29 -6.19
CA ILE A 132 18.46 -9.61 -5.98
C ILE A 132 18.44 -9.79 -4.46
N CYS A 133 17.27 -10.06 -3.86
CA CYS A 133 17.23 -10.63 -2.51
C CYS A 133 17.94 -11.98 -2.57
N GLN A 134 19.26 -11.98 -2.45
CA GLN A 134 20.10 -13.17 -2.47
C GLN A 134 19.92 -13.85 -1.12
N ILE A 135 19.02 -14.82 -1.06
CA ILE A 135 19.04 -15.77 0.04
C ILE A 135 19.90 -16.92 -0.44
N GLN A 136 21.08 -17.06 0.17
CA GLN A 136 21.86 -18.28 0.06
C GLN A 136 21.13 -19.35 0.88
N LEU A 137 20.58 -20.36 0.20
CA LEU A 137 20.00 -21.51 0.89
C LEU A 137 21.13 -22.34 1.52
N PRO A 138 20.94 -22.91 2.72
CA PRO A 138 21.94 -23.77 3.35
C PRO A 138 22.23 -24.98 2.44
N GLY A 139 23.47 -25.13 1.99
CA GLY A 139 23.96 -26.32 1.28
C GLY A 139 24.05 -26.22 -0.25
N ASN A 140 23.62 -25.12 -0.89
CA ASN A 140 23.87 -24.92 -2.33
C ASN A 140 24.00 -23.42 -2.67
N GLN A 141 25.12 -23.05 -3.30
CA GLN A 141 25.40 -21.70 -3.81
C GLN A 141 24.53 -21.34 -5.05
N ARG A 142 23.21 -21.49 -4.96
CA ARG A 142 22.29 -21.10 -6.05
C ARG A 142 21.62 -19.78 -5.70
N ILE A 143 21.79 -18.79 -6.56
CA ILE A 143 21.08 -17.52 -6.46
C ILE A 143 19.62 -17.76 -6.83
N CYS A 144 18.73 -17.57 -5.86
CA CYS A 144 17.29 -17.77 -6.00
C CYS A 144 16.54 -16.45 -5.81
N ILE A 145 15.41 -16.29 -6.50
CA ILE A 145 14.55 -15.11 -6.41
C ILE A 145 13.16 -15.58 -5.97
N PRO A 146 12.52 -14.89 -4.99
CA PRO A 146 11.13 -15.16 -4.63
C PRO A 146 10.24 -15.11 -5.87
N GLN A 147 9.38 -16.11 -6.05
CA GLN A 147 8.46 -16.14 -7.19
C GLN A 147 7.46 -14.99 -7.09
N ALA A 148 6.99 -14.66 -5.90
CA ALA A 148 6.03 -13.59 -5.70
C ALA A 148 6.29 -12.90 -4.37
N LYS A 149 5.98 -11.60 -4.33
CA LYS A 149 6.07 -10.78 -3.13
C LYS A 149 4.80 -9.97 -2.96
N VAL A 150 4.30 -9.89 -1.73
CA VAL A 150 3.36 -8.87 -1.33
C VAL A 150 4.14 -7.71 -0.74
N ILE A 151 3.81 -6.50 -1.19
CA ILE A 151 4.39 -5.26 -0.70
C ILE A 151 3.30 -4.47 -0.01
N SER A 152 3.55 -3.98 1.19
CA SER A 152 2.57 -3.19 1.95
C SER A 152 3.28 -2.10 2.73
N GLN A 153 2.58 -1.00 2.95
CA GLN A 153 2.97 0.01 3.92
C GLN A 153 2.23 -0.28 5.23
N PRO A 154 2.93 -0.48 6.36
CA PRO A 154 2.28 -0.69 7.64
C PRO A 154 1.49 0.55 8.05
N ILE A 155 0.24 0.36 8.44
CA ILE A 155 -0.66 1.45 8.83
C ILE A 155 -0.11 2.19 10.06
N HIS A 156 0.45 1.44 11.03
CA HIS A 156 1.01 2.03 12.24
C HIS A 156 2.17 3.00 11.95
N SER A 157 2.95 2.73 10.90
CA SER A 157 4.05 3.59 10.44
C SER A 157 3.53 4.75 9.58
N TRP A 158 2.48 4.52 8.80
CA TRP A 158 1.93 5.53 7.90
C TRP A 158 1.11 6.61 8.61
N ILE A 159 0.38 6.30 9.69
CA ILE A 159 -0.43 7.28 10.43
C ILE A 159 0.41 8.46 10.95
N PRO A 160 1.56 8.24 11.63
CA PRO A 160 2.44 9.33 12.01
C PRO A 160 2.88 10.20 10.83
N CYS A 161 3.17 9.58 9.68
CA CYS A 161 3.53 10.33 8.47
C CYS A 161 2.36 11.19 7.97
N LEU A 162 1.14 10.64 7.94
CA LEU A 162 -0.06 11.39 7.56
C LEU A 162 -0.28 12.60 8.48
N LEU A 163 -0.24 12.38 9.79
CA LEU A 163 -0.50 13.41 10.80
C LEU A 163 0.64 14.42 10.95
N SER A 164 1.84 14.09 10.46
CA SER A 164 2.96 15.04 10.38
C SER A 164 2.82 16.04 9.23
N ILE A 165 1.85 15.86 8.32
CA ILE A 165 1.63 16.80 7.22
C ILE A 165 1.06 18.11 7.78
N PRO A 166 1.70 19.27 7.54
CA PRO A 166 1.19 20.55 8.03
C PRO A 166 -0.24 20.82 7.55
N GLY A 167 -1.13 21.26 8.46
CA GLY A 167 -2.51 21.59 8.13
C GLY A 167 -3.47 20.39 8.00
N ILE A 168 -3.02 19.17 8.31
CA ILE A 168 -3.83 17.97 8.12
C ILE A 168 -4.88 17.80 9.22
N GLU A 169 -4.51 18.06 10.48
CA GLU A 169 -5.39 17.92 11.64
C GLU A 169 -6.44 19.03 11.65
N GLU A 170 -6.02 20.26 11.35
CA GLU A 170 -6.90 21.40 11.12
C GLU A 170 -7.88 21.10 9.98
N GLY A 171 -7.38 20.52 8.89
CA GLY A 171 -8.23 20.13 7.76
C GLY A 171 -9.23 19.02 8.09
N ILE A 172 -8.94 18.15 9.06
CA ILE A 172 -9.88 17.14 9.58
C ILE A 172 -10.95 17.83 10.42
N GLU A 173 -10.56 18.70 11.36
CA GLU A 173 -11.50 19.41 12.23
C GLU A 173 -12.39 20.39 11.45
N GLU A 174 -11.82 21.14 10.51
CA GLU A 174 -12.58 22.01 9.60
C GLU A 174 -13.61 21.22 8.79
N TRP A 175 -13.25 20.03 8.31
CA TRP A 175 -14.17 19.17 7.57
C TRP A 175 -15.29 18.65 8.46
N LYS A 176 -14.95 18.16 9.65
CA LYS A 176 -15.93 17.73 10.67
C LYS A 176 -16.90 18.85 11.04
N PHE A 177 -16.38 20.06 11.29
CA PHE A 177 -17.20 21.24 11.59
C PHE A 177 -18.15 21.56 10.42
N LYS A 178 -17.64 21.56 9.18
CA LYS A 178 -18.45 21.79 7.98
C LYS A 178 -19.56 20.75 7.82
N LEU A 179 -19.29 19.47 8.08
CA LEU A 179 -20.33 18.44 8.01
C LEU A 179 -21.39 18.60 9.10
N THR A 180 -20.99 19.09 10.28
CA THR A 180 -21.89 19.35 11.41
C THR A 180 -22.79 20.57 11.16
N SER A 181 -22.31 21.57 10.41
CA SER A 181 -23.12 22.75 10.07
C SER A 181 -24.11 22.51 8.92
N LEU A 182 -23.86 21.51 8.06
CA LEU A 182 -24.72 21.14 6.93
C LEU A 182 -25.86 20.18 7.32
N GLN A 183 -26.45 20.33 8.51
CA GLN A 183 -27.56 19.49 8.95
C GLN A 183 -28.78 19.66 8.03
N GLY A 184 -29.21 18.56 7.40
CA GLY A 184 -30.34 18.49 6.48
C GLY A 184 -30.69 17.04 6.14
N SER A 185 -31.73 16.82 5.34
CA SER A 185 -32.13 15.47 4.90
C SER A 185 -31.16 14.85 3.89
N ILE A 186 -30.32 15.66 3.26
CA ILE A 186 -29.35 15.24 2.24
C ILE A 186 -28.00 14.99 2.89
N LEU A 187 -27.48 13.78 2.71
CA LEU A 187 -26.12 13.42 3.13
C LEU A 187 -25.13 13.81 2.02
N PHE A 188 -24.10 14.59 2.39
CA PHE A 188 -23.03 15.03 1.49
C PHE A 188 -21.78 14.17 1.58
N ASP A 189 -21.59 13.47 2.70
CA ASP A 189 -20.39 12.71 2.98
C ASP A 189 -20.70 11.46 3.82
N VAL A 190 -19.86 10.43 3.71
CA VAL A 190 -19.95 9.20 4.50
C VAL A 190 -19.91 9.48 6.00
N ALA A 191 -19.20 10.52 6.42
CA ALA A 191 -19.09 10.92 7.81
C ALA A 191 -20.37 11.51 8.41
N GLN A 192 -21.39 11.80 7.59
CA GLN A 192 -22.74 12.14 8.07
C GLN A 192 -23.66 10.91 8.22
N GLY A 193 -23.22 9.75 7.72
CA GLY A 193 -24.03 8.54 7.71
C GLY A 193 -24.25 7.93 9.09
N CYS A 194 -25.37 7.22 9.27
CA CYS A 194 -25.69 6.54 10.52
C CYS A 194 -24.63 5.50 10.95
N VAL A 195 -24.02 4.79 9.98
CA VAL A 195 -22.93 3.82 10.24
C VAL A 195 -21.70 4.52 10.79
N TRP A 196 -21.34 5.69 10.26
CA TRP A 196 -20.23 6.48 10.79
C TRP A 196 -20.48 6.84 12.25
N ASN A 197 -21.64 7.42 12.54
CA ASN A 197 -22.02 7.82 13.91
C ASN A 197 -22.11 6.65 14.90
N ALA A 198 -22.32 5.42 14.41
CA ALA A 198 -22.31 4.21 15.23
C ALA A 198 -20.89 3.68 15.52
N ILE A 199 -19.93 3.93 14.64
CA ILE A 199 -18.56 3.41 14.73
C ILE A 199 -17.60 4.43 15.36
N ILE A 200 -17.80 5.70 15.01
CA ILE A 200 -16.96 6.84 15.37
C ILE A 200 -17.73 7.70 16.37
N SER A 201 -17.13 7.88 17.55
CA SER A 201 -17.74 8.66 18.60
C SER A 201 -17.74 10.14 18.23
N ASN A 202 -18.92 10.76 18.24
CA ASN A 202 -19.09 12.20 18.07
C ASN A 202 -18.77 12.99 19.36
N SER A 203 -17.94 12.46 20.26
CA SER A 203 -17.60 13.15 21.49
C SER A 203 -16.86 14.46 21.19
N SER A 204 -17.37 15.55 21.75
CA SER A 204 -16.84 16.91 21.65
C SER A 204 -15.62 17.16 22.55
N THR A 205 -15.26 16.20 23.40
CA THR A 205 -14.10 16.27 24.28
C THR A 205 -12.86 15.72 23.57
N ASN A 206 -11.86 16.57 23.35
CA ASN A 206 -10.59 16.22 22.73
C ASN A 206 -9.94 15.00 23.42
N ASN A 207 -9.56 14.03 22.59
CA ASN A 207 -8.93 12.74 22.87
C ASN A 207 -9.86 11.57 23.23
N PRO A 208 -9.72 10.42 22.54
CA PRO A 208 -8.76 10.12 21.45
C PRO A 208 -9.20 10.67 20.07
N LEU A 209 -8.24 10.97 19.18
CA LEU A 209 -8.50 11.27 17.77
C LEU A 209 -8.93 9.98 17.05
N GLU A 210 -10.20 9.88 16.67
CA GLU A 210 -10.73 8.73 15.94
C GLU A 210 -10.68 8.94 14.42
N LEU A 211 -9.89 8.11 13.74
CA LEU A 211 -9.75 8.11 12.28
C LEU A 211 -10.54 6.95 11.67
N GLY A 212 -11.55 7.29 10.86
CA GLY A 212 -12.32 6.39 10.02
C GLY A 212 -11.65 6.14 8.68
N PHE A 213 -11.55 4.88 8.30
CA PHE A 213 -10.94 4.46 7.04
C PHE A 213 -11.90 3.68 6.15
N GLY A 214 -11.75 3.89 4.84
CA GLY A 214 -12.28 3.03 3.80
C GLY A 214 -11.18 2.12 3.27
N LEU A 215 -11.42 0.82 3.22
CA LEU A 215 -10.52 -0.16 2.65
C LEU A 215 -10.94 -0.47 1.22
N PHE A 216 -10.16 -0.02 0.26
CA PHE A 216 -10.33 -0.35 -1.14
C PHE A 216 -9.59 -1.63 -1.50
N VAL A 217 -10.27 -2.52 -2.21
CA VAL A 217 -9.68 -3.75 -2.75
C VAL A 217 -10.15 -3.92 -4.18
N ASP A 218 -9.21 -4.12 -5.10
CA ASP A 218 -9.52 -4.40 -6.50
C ASP A 218 -8.41 -5.21 -7.18
N TRP A 219 -8.77 -5.88 -8.27
CA TRP A 219 -7.87 -6.67 -9.11
C TRP A 219 -7.98 -6.21 -10.56
N PHE A 220 -6.84 -5.92 -11.16
CA PHE A 220 -6.80 -5.46 -12.55
C PHE A 220 -5.75 -6.20 -13.37
N ASN A 221 -5.96 -6.21 -14.68
CA ASN A 221 -4.99 -6.72 -15.62
C ASN A 221 -3.97 -5.64 -16.00
N PHE A 222 -2.76 -5.70 -15.43
CA PHE A 222 -1.73 -4.69 -15.67
C PHE A 222 -1.21 -4.67 -17.11
N LYS A 223 -1.44 -5.73 -17.90
CA LYS A 223 -1.11 -5.77 -19.33
C LYS A 223 -2.22 -5.21 -20.23
N GLY A 224 -3.34 -4.78 -19.64
CA GLY A 224 -4.52 -4.33 -20.35
C GLY A 224 -5.38 -5.48 -20.89
N ASN A 225 -6.66 -5.20 -21.09
CA ASN A 225 -7.65 -6.17 -21.57
C ASN A 225 -7.64 -6.25 -23.09
N LYS A 226 -6.69 -7.01 -23.66
CA LYS A 226 -6.67 -7.36 -25.09
C LYS A 226 -7.31 -8.74 -25.28
N ILE A 227 -8.15 -8.89 -26.31
CA ILE A 227 -8.92 -10.13 -26.61
C ILE A 227 -8.01 -11.38 -26.71
N ALA A 228 -6.81 -11.23 -27.26
CA ALA A 228 -5.79 -12.29 -27.34
C ALA A 228 -4.58 -12.08 -26.40
N GLY A 229 -4.72 -11.19 -25.40
CA GLY A 229 -3.66 -10.85 -24.46
C GLY A 229 -3.59 -11.81 -23.27
N LYS A 230 -2.39 -12.00 -22.71
CA LYS A 230 -2.21 -12.77 -21.48
C LYS A 230 -2.96 -12.09 -20.33
N GLN A 231 -3.95 -12.78 -19.75
CA GLN A 231 -4.64 -12.32 -18.55
C GLN A 231 -3.72 -12.51 -17.34
N LEU A 232 -3.27 -11.39 -16.75
CA LEU A 232 -2.49 -11.39 -15.52
C LEU A 232 -3.15 -10.44 -14.53
N SER A 233 -3.71 -10.98 -13.46
CA SER A 233 -4.35 -10.20 -12.41
C SER A 233 -3.33 -9.76 -11.38
N MET A 234 -3.34 -8.47 -11.01
CA MET A 234 -2.62 -7.93 -9.86
C MET A 234 -3.64 -7.25 -8.96
N GLY A 235 -3.53 -7.47 -7.65
CA GLY A 235 -4.44 -6.88 -6.66
C GLY A 235 -3.82 -5.66 -6.00
N ILE A 236 -4.64 -4.67 -5.67
CA ILE A 236 -4.26 -3.53 -4.85
C ILE A 236 -5.23 -3.42 -3.68
N ILE A 237 -4.66 -3.23 -2.49
CA ILE A 237 -5.36 -2.94 -1.25
C ILE A 237 -4.90 -1.57 -0.80
N VAL A 238 -5.84 -0.66 -0.62
CA VAL A 238 -5.59 0.75 -0.31
C VAL A 238 -6.47 1.20 0.84
N LEU A 239 -5.90 1.98 1.76
CA LEU A 239 -6.66 2.63 2.83
C LEU A 239 -6.79 4.12 2.56
N TYR A 240 -8.02 4.60 2.66
CA TYR A 240 -8.41 5.99 2.49
C TYR A 240 -8.87 6.57 3.85
N CYS A 241 -8.24 7.67 4.29
CA CYS A 241 -8.70 8.38 5.48
C CYS A 241 -9.96 9.17 5.15
N LEU A 242 -11.12 8.72 5.64
CA LEU A 242 -12.43 9.29 5.34
C LEU A 242 -12.74 10.54 6.18
N ASN A 243 -11.91 10.85 7.19
CA ASN A 243 -11.98 12.12 7.93
C ASN A 243 -11.52 13.32 7.08
N LEU A 244 -10.85 13.09 5.95
CA LEU A 244 -10.41 14.14 5.05
C LEU A 244 -11.53 14.57 4.11
N PRO A 245 -11.55 15.82 3.63
CA PRO A 245 -12.52 16.25 2.63
C PRO A 245 -12.35 15.49 1.30
N PRO A 246 -13.42 15.22 0.53
CA PRO A 246 -13.40 14.39 -0.69
C PRO A 246 -12.31 14.76 -1.70
N ARG A 247 -11.99 16.06 -1.82
CA ARG A 247 -10.93 16.55 -2.73
C ARG A 247 -9.53 16.05 -2.34
N LYS A 248 -9.30 15.70 -1.07
CA LYS A 248 -8.02 15.20 -0.55
C LYS A 248 -7.96 13.67 -0.51
N ILE A 249 -9.04 12.97 -0.13
CA ILE A 249 -9.05 11.52 0.17
C ILE A 249 -8.30 10.68 -0.87
N PHE A 250 -8.59 10.89 -2.16
CA PHE A 250 -8.06 10.05 -3.26
C PHE A 250 -6.71 10.51 -3.81
N GLN A 251 -6.09 11.54 -3.23
CA GLN A 251 -4.76 11.96 -3.67
C GLN A 251 -3.70 10.98 -3.16
N PRO A 252 -2.73 10.55 -3.99
CA PRO A 252 -1.71 9.57 -3.59
C PRO A 252 -0.96 9.93 -2.31
N LYS A 253 -0.75 11.23 -2.04
CA LYS A 253 -0.10 11.71 -0.81
C LYS A 253 -0.87 11.45 0.50
N PHE A 254 -2.17 11.18 0.42
CA PHE A 254 -3.05 10.95 1.57
C PHE A 254 -3.62 9.53 1.61
N THR A 255 -3.09 8.65 0.77
CA THR A 255 -3.56 7.29 0.58
C THR A 255 -2.49 6.31 1.07
N CYS A 256 -2.88 5.28 1.80
CA CYS A 256 -1.97 4.24 2.29
C CYS A 256 -2.05 3.00 1.38
N LEU A 257 -0.90 2.52 0.88
CA LEU A 257 -0.82 1.26 0.13
C LEU A 257 -0.75 0.08 1.12
N ALA A 258 -1.90 -0.36 1.59
CA ALA A 258 -2.02 -1.46 2.55
C ALA A 258 -1.67 -2.84 1.95
N GLY A 259 -1.60 -2.97 0.63
CA GLY A 259 -1.10 -4.18 -0.02
C GLY A 259 -1.05 -4.11 -1.54
N ALA A 260 0.00 -4.70 -2.12
CA ALA A 260 0.11 -5.00 -3.54
C ALA A 260 0.23 -6.51 -3.69
N ILE A 261 -0.84 -7.14 -4.20
CA ILE A 261 -0.96 -8.59 -4.33
C ILE A 261 -0.36 -9.01 -5.68
N PRO A 262 0.62 -9.92 -5.70
CA PRO A 262 1.35 -10.27 -6.90
C PRO A 262 0.49 -11.06 -7.89
N SER A 263 0.79 -10.85 -9.18
CA SER A 263 0.29 -11.66 -10.29
C SER A 263 0.89 -13.09 -10.27
N PRO A 264 0.31 -14.09 -10.98
CA PRO A 264 -0.57 -13.96 -12.15
C PRO A 264 -2.08 -13.97 -11.88
N ASN A 265 -2.51 -14.46 -10.72
CA ASN A 265 -3.91 -14.77 -10.45
C ASN A 265 -4.48 -13.88 -9.35
N GLN A 266 -5.81 -13.82 -9.28
CA GLN A 266 -6.53 -13.29 -8.12
C GLN A 266 -6.71 -14.40 -7.07
N PRO A 267 -6.60 -14.09 -5.76
CA PRO A 267 -7.04 -14.99 -4.72
C PRO A 267 -8.53 -15.35 -4.85
N ASP A 268 -8.89 -16.53 -4.36
CA ASP A 268 -10.27 -16.97 -4.19
C ASP A 268 -10.83 -16.57 -2.81
N MET A 269 -12.06 -16.98 -2.51
CA MET A 269 -12.77 -16.68 -1.26
C MET A 269 -12.07 -17.20 0.01
N ILE A 270 -11.25 -18.24 -0.12
CA ILE A 270 -10.53 -18.88 0.98
C ILE A 270 -9.12 -18.30 1.08
N THR A 271 -8.39 -18.28 -0.04
CA THR A 271 -6.96 -17.90 -0.10
C THR A 271 -6.74 -16.39 0.11
N ILE A 272 -7.73 -15.55 -0.16
CA ILE A 272 -7.66 -14.10 0.16
C ILE A 272 -7.36 -13.85 1.65
N ASN A 273 -7.89 -14.69 2.54
CA ASN A 273 -7.67 -14.53 3.98
C ASN A 273 -6.18 -14.62 4.34
N ASN A 274 -5.40 -15.41 3.60
CA ASN A 274 -3.96 -15.54 3.85
C ASN A 274 -3.20 -14.24 3.56
N VAL A 275 -3.64 -13.48 2.55
CA VAL A 275 -3.08 -12.15 2.23
C VAL A 275 -3.57 -11.08 3.19
N MET A 276 -4.85 -11.12 3.55
CA MET A 276 -5.49 -10.10 4.40
C MET A 276 -5.13 -10.24 5.88
N LYS A 277 -4.64 -11.41 6.30
CA LYS A 277 -4.39 -11.71 7.73
C LYS A 277 -3.47 -10.70 8.43
N PRO A 278 -2.31 -10.29 7.89
CA PRO A 278 -1.47 -9.27 8.53
C PRO A 278 -2.20 -7.93 8.67
N LEU A 279 -2.90 -7.50 7.61
CA LEU A 279 -3.66 -6.25 7.61
C LEU A 279 -4.77 -6.25 8.67
N VAL A 280 -5.54 -7.34 8.76
CA VAL A 280 -6.59 -7.50 9.78
C VAL A 280 -5.98 -7.53 11.19
N ALA A 281 -4.81 -8.15 11.37
CA ALA A 281 -4.13 -8.17 12.67
C ALA A 281 -3.68 -6.76 13.09
N GLU A 282 -3.10 -5.99 12.17
CA GLU A 282 -2.70 -4.60 12.42
C GLU A 282 -3.91 -3.71 12.74
N LEU A 283 -4.99 -3.79 11.95
CA LEU A 283 -6.23 -3.04 12.22
C LEU A 283 -6.84 -3.36 13.59
N LYS A 284 -6.79 -4.62 14.03
CA LYS A 284 -7.24 -5.03 15.37
C LYS A 284 -6.40 -4.39 16.48
N GLN A 285 -5.09 -4.28 16.29
CA GLN A 285 -4.21 -3.60 17.25
C GLN A 285 -4.49 -2.10 17.29
N LEU A 286 -4.61 -1.46 16.13
CA LEU A 286 -4.85 -0.02 16.00
C LEU A 286 -6.23 0.43 16.52
N LYS A 287 -7.19 -0.49 16.62
CA LYS A 287 -8.49 -0.24 17.26
C LYS A 287 -8.36 0.11 18.75
N ASN A 288 -7.30 -0.34 19.42
CA ASN A 288 -7.04 -0.01 20.84
C ASN A 288 -6.40 1.38 21.02
N GLY A 289 -5.90 1.95 19.92
CA GLY A 289 -5.25 3.23 19.83
C GLY A 289 -3.73 3.17 19.96
N ILE A 290 -3.06 4.12 19.33
CA ILE A 290 -1.62 4.34 19.36
C ILE A 290 -1.32 5.80 19.75
N THR A 291 -0.21 6.05 20.44
CA THR A 291 0.22 7.41 20.75
C THR A 291 1.09 7.93 19.61
N VAL A 292 0.72 9.08 19.05
CA VAL A 292 1.42 9.71 17.92
C VAL A 292 1.72 11.16 18.25
N CYS A 293 2.99 11.55 18.12
CA CYS A 293 3.40 12.96 18.17
C CYS A 293 3.07 13.64 16.83
N THR A 294 2.40 14.78 16.89
CA THR A 294 2.07 15.60 15.72
C THR A 294 2.54 17.04 15.95
N PRO A 295 2.56 17.90 14.92
CA PRO A 295 2.88 19.31 15.08
C PRO A 295 2.01 20.01 16.12
N ASN A 296 0.71 19.67 16.20
CA ASN A 296 -0.22 20.26 17.17
C ASN A 296 -0.18 19.58 18.54
N TYR A 297 0.27 18.32 18.60
CA TYR A 297 0.38 17.53 19.82
C TYR A 297 1.81 16.97 19.99
N PRO A 298 2.80 17.81 20.37
CA PRO A 298 4.20 17.40 20.45
C PRO A 298 4.46 16.35 21.54
N HIS A 299 3.67 16.36 22.62
CA HIS A 299 3.73 15.36 23.68
C HIS A 299 3.02 14.04 23.34
N GLY A 300 2.48 13.94 22.12
CA GLY A 300 1.69 12.81 21.67
C GLY A 300 0.21 12.96 21.98
N GLN A 301 -0.61 12.45 21.06
CA GLN A 301 -2.04 12.25 21.27
C GLN A 301 -2.41 10.80 20.97
N LYS A 302 -3.49 10.31 21.60
CA LYS A 302 -3.99 8.97 21.34
C LYS A 302 -4.83 8.99 20.06
N VAL A 303 -4.43 8.19 19.07
CA VAL A 303 -5.10 8.03 17.78
C VAL A 303 -5.70 6.63 17.70
N ILE A 304 -6.99 6.53 17.40
CA ILE A 304 -7.70 5.26 17.21
C ILE A 304 -8.10 5.11 15.75
N VAL A 305 -7.87 3.92 15.20
CA VAL A 305 -8.26 3.59 13.82
C VAL A 305 -9.53 2.77 13.81
N LYS A 306 -10.49 3.15 12.96
CA LYS A 306 -11.73 2.44 12.73
C LYS A 306 -11.87 2.15 11.24
N LEU A 307 -12.17 0.91 10.89
CA LEU A 307 -12.55 0.57 9.52
C LEU A 307 -14.06 0.77 9.36
N VAL A 308 -14.47 1.69 8.48
CA VAL A 308 -15.88 2.10 8.31
C VAL A 308 -16.48 1.53 7.03
N ALA A 309 -15.70 1.45 5.96
CA ALA A 309 -16.18 1.02 4.66
C ALA A 309 -15.23 0.02 3.99
N LEU A 310 -15.81 -0.91 3.23
CA LEU A 310 -15.12 -1.75 2.26
C LEU A 310 -15.53 -1.26 0.87
N ILE A 311 -14.56 -0.94 0.03
CA ILE A 311 -14.74 -0.25 -1.25
C ILE A 311 -14.13 -1.13 -2.36
N GLY A 312 -14.79 -1.22 -3.49
CA GLY A 312 -14.35 -2.01 -4.64
C GLY A 312 -15.55 -2.46 -5.46
N ASP A 313 -15.28 -3.22 -6.52
CA ASP A 313 -16.37 -3.89 -7.23
C ASP A 313 -17.01 -5.00 -6.35
N ILE A 314 -18.16 -5.52 -6.77
CA ILE A 314 -18.88 -6.54 -6.00
C ILE A 314 -18.02 -7.81 -5.83
N VAL A 315 -17.23 -8.18 -6.85
CA VAL A 315 -16.41 -9.40 -6.81
C VAL A 315 -15.32 -9.29 -5.74
N ALA A 316 -14.64 -8.15 -5.70
CA ALA A 316 -13.54 -7.86 -4.81
C ALA A 316 -14.02 -7.68 -3.37
N THR A 317 -15.07 -6.87 -3.19
CA THR A 317 -15.67 -6.62 -1.87
C THR A 317 -16.29 -7.89 -1.28
N HIS A 318 -16.89 -8.76 -2.10
CA HIS A 318 -17.41 -10.03 -1.62
C HIS A 318 -16.28 -10.96 -1.13
N LYS A 319 -15.19 -11.08 -1.89
CA LYS A 319 -14.00 -11.83 -1.45
C LYS A 319 -13.42 -11.30 -0.15
N ALA A 320 -13.20 -9.99 -0.06
CA ALA A 320 -12.57 -9.37 1.12
C ALA A 320 -13.51 -9.36 2.34
N GLY A 321 -14.80 -9.12 2.14
CA GLY A 321 -15.83 -9.12 3.18
C GLY A 321 -16.29 -10.52 3.61
N GLY A 322 -15.98 -11.55 2.82
CA GLY A 322 -16.45 -12.91 3.05
C GLY A 322 -17.94 -13.11 2.74
N PHE A 323 -18.49 -12.35 1.79
CA PHE A 323 -19.83 -12.53 1.25
C PHE A 323 -19.86 -13.62 0.18
N ILE A 324 -21.03 -14.13 -0.18
CA ILE A 324 -21.17 -15.16 -1.22
C ILE A 324 -20.69 -14.61 -2.57
N SER A 325 -20.09 -15.44 -3.42
CA SER A 325 -19.78 -15.03 -4.80
C SER A 325 -21.01 -14.44 -5.51
N HIS A 326 -20.79 -13.37 -6.27
CA HIS A 326 -21.80 -12.77 -7.15
C HIS A 326 -22.42 -13.75 -8.16
N SER A 327 -21.76 -14.88 -8.45
CA SER A 327 -22.25 -15.92 -9.37
C SER A 327 -23.01 -17.05 -8.67
N ALA A 328 -23.23 -16.97 -7.35
CA ALA A 328 -23.94 -18.03 -6.62
C ALA A 328 -25.46 -17.95 -6.80
N LYS A 329 -26.15 -19.06 -6.52
CA LYS A 329 -27.62 -19.12 -6.56
C LYS A 329 -28.26 -18.04 -5.69
N ARG A 330 -27.67 -17.72 -4.53
CA ARG A 330 -28.04 -16.57 -3.68
C ARG A 330 -26.88 -15.57 -3.68
N PHE A 331 -26.90 -14.65 -4.63
CA PHE A 331 -25.79 -13.71 -4.88
C PHE A 331 -25.88 -12.42 -4.05
N CYS A 332 -27.07 -12.07 -3.55
CA CYS A 332 -27.30 -10.81 -2.84
C CYS A 332 -26.94 -10.92 -1.37
N SER A 333 -26.14 -9.97 -0.88
CA SER A 333 -25.74 -9.89 0.55
C SER A 333 -26.86 -9.42 1.48
N TRP A 334 -27.98 -8.92 0.92
CA TRP A 334 -29.06 -8.25 1.64
C TRP A 334 -30.44 -8.93 1.48
N CYS A 335 -30.57 -9.91 0.59
CA CYS A 335 -31.82 -10.65 0.43
C CYS A 335 -31.56 -12.09 -0.01
N GLU A 336 -32.43 -13.02 0.38
CA GLU A 336 -32.31 -14.46 0.12
C GLU A 336 -32.82 -14.90 -1.26
N ILE A 337 -32.85 -13.97 -2.22
CA ILE A 337 -33.45 -14.19 -3.53
C ILE A 337 -32.50 -14.99 -4.42
N GLN A 338 -33.09 -15.92 -5.18
CA GLN A 338 -32.35 -16.73 -6.13
C GLN A 338 -32.06 -15.97 -7.44
N ASP A 339 -30.98 -16.36 -8.13
CA ASP A 339 -30.52 -15.72 -9.37
C ASP A 339 -31.58 -15.65 -10.49
N ASN A 340 -32.51 -16.60 -10.52
CA ASN A 340 -33.63 -16.62 -11.47
C ASN A 340 -34.75 -15.59 -11.17
N LYS A 341 -34.68 -14.87 -10.04
CA LYS A 341 -35.68 -13.89 -9.58
C LYS A 341 -35.10 -12.51 -9.33
N ARG A 342 -34.08 -12.09 -10.09
CA ARG A 342 -33.40 -10.77 -9.94
C ARG A 342 -34.34 -9.57 -9.93
N VAL A 343 -35.48 -9.65 -10.61
CA VAL A 343 -36.51 -8.57 -10.61
C VAL A 343 -37.16 -8.34 -9.25
N ASP A 344 -37.08 -9.32 -8.34
CA ASP A 344 -37.71 -9.25 -7.02
C ASP A 344 -36.77 -8.68 -5.94
N LEU A 345 -35.58 -8.20 -6.30
CA LEU A 345 -34.59 -7.66 -5.37
C LEU A 345 -35.19 -6.57 -4.46
N LYS A 346 -35.09 -6.79 -3.15
CA LYS A 346 -35.53 -5.86 -2.12
C LYS A 346 -34.38 -5.63 -1.13
N ILE A 347 -34.31 -4.42 -0.59
CA ILE A 347 -33.40 -4.12 0.52
C ILE A 347 -33.94 -4.85 1.75
N GLY A 348 -33.28 -5.93 2.15
CA GLY A 348 -33.61 -6.73 3.33
C GLY A 348 -32.61 -6.55 4.47
N LYS A 349 -32.60 -7.50 5.41
CA LYS A 349 -31.55 -7.55 6.46
C LYS A 349 -30.28 -8.18 5.88
N LEU A 350 -29.12 -7.68 6.32
CA LEU A 350 -27.82 -8.25 5.96
C LEU A 350 -27.78 -9.76 6.30
N CYS A 351 -27.47 -10.59 5.33
CA CYS A 351 -27.37 -12.04 5.53
C CYS A 351 -26.15 -12.36 6.40
N ALA A 352 -26.37 -13.06 7.53
CA ALA A 352 -25.30 -13.42 8.45
C ALA A 352 -24.39 -14.51 7.84
N ARG A 353 -23.07 -14.37 8.02
CA ARG A 353 -22.05 -15.26 7.45
C ARG A 353 -22.23 -16.75 7.83
N ASN A 354 -22.88 -17.04 8.96
CA ASN A 354 -23.10 -18.41 9.46
C ASN A 354 -24.28 -19.13 8.78
N THR A 355 -25.28 -18.41 8.28
CA THR A 355 -26.40 -19.00 7.53
C THR A 355 -26.01 -19.32 6.07
N VAL A 356 -24.92 -18.71 5.61
CA VAL A 356 -24.50 -18.62 4.22
C VAL A 356 -23.57 -19.76 3.79
N LEU A 357 -22.68 -20.23 4.67
CA LEU A 357 -21.74 -21.33 4.36
C LEU A 357 -22.42 -22.70 4.26
N ALA A 358 -23.64 -22.85 4.79
CA ALA A 358 -24.38 -24.11 4.77
C ALA A 358 -25.04 -24.41 3.40
N GLU A 359 -25.15 -23.42 2.51
CA GLU A 359 -25.90 -23.54 1.24
C GLU A 359 -25.02 -23.38 -0.01
N SER A 360 -23.69 -23.29 0.16
CA SER A 360 -22.73 -23.23 -0.94
C SER A 360 -22.27 -24.60 -1.46
N HIS A 361 -22.97 -25.68 -1.08
CA HIS A 361 -22.80 -27.03 -1.62
C HIS A 361 -23.93 -27.42 -2.55
#